data_AF-A0A0Y5JIZ7-F1
#
_entry.id   AF-A0A0Y5JIZ7-F1
#
_cell.length_a   1.000
_cell.length_b   1.000
_cell.length_c   1.000
_cell.angle_alpha   90.00
_cell.angle_beta   90.00
_cell.angle_gamma   90.00
#
_symmetry.space_group_name_H-M   'P 1'
#
loop_
_entity.id
_entity.type
_entity.pdbx_description
1 polymer ?
#
loop_
_entity_poly.entity_id
_entity_poly.type
_entity_poly.pdbx_seq_one_letter_code
_entity_poly.pdbx_strand_id
1 'polypeptide(L)'
;MHRTLDPKDVKGNSIGGLLIHIGSGTKDEHIRTMSNRPVQQDDHGGTQAPPSGYSFLRKEAFLYIVGHHVIFCGHGFLSASTVASYLSLLSNKLRENNPDIVQFNIEFKAVGNCDKLSLIQQHGVKSILLDVSAYQLSRNRLYQDSRSTIAKALGKVGSVFTSELSDEELEAQSEIHINLEVLLNGNSRASIEAQSLMQEQAEEIIDDETVNQGFSITTQQGEVIQPSDVKLSKSVRIGRYDEANSLLPDSAFTAISEYFLELQSRNLTEQ
;
A
#
# COMPACT_ATOMS: atom_id res chain seq x y z
N MET A 1 15.66 6.55 -14.40
CA MET A 1 15.05 5.23 -14.63
C MET A 1 16.16 4.26 -14.93
N HIS A 2 16.44 3.32 -14.02
CA HIS A 2 17.31 2.18 -14.33
C HIS A 2 16.42 1.05 -14.84
N ARG A 3 16.81 0.45 -15.96
CA ARG A 3 16.08 -0.65 -16.63
C ARG A 3 17.03 -1.82 -16.83
N THR A 4 16.62 -2.99 -16.36
CA THR A 4 17.30 -4.25 -16.67
C THR A 4 16.38 -5.05 -17.59
N LEU A 5 16.83 -5.27 -18.83
CA LEU A 5 16.07 -5.96 -19.87
C LEU A 5 16.16 -7.49 -19.77
N ASP A 6 17.24 -8.00 -19.16
CA ASP A 6 17.47 -9.43 -18.93
C ASP A 6 17.62 -9.65 -17.42
N PRO A 7 16.51 -9.64 -16.65
CA PRO A 7 16.61 -9.88 -15.23
C PRO A 7 17.16 -11.29 -14.98
N LYS A 8 17.91 -11.45 -13.88
CA LYS A 8 18.49 -12.74 -13.48
C LYS A 8 18.06 -13.09 -12.06
N ASP A 9 17.83 -14.38 -11.82
CA ASP A 9 17.64 -14.89 -10.46
C ASP A 9 18.97 -14.90 -9.68
N VAL A 10 18.91 -15.24 -8.39
CA VAL A 10 20.08 -15.37 -7.51
C VAL A 10 21.09 -16.43 -7.95
N LYS A 11 20.71 -17.33 -8.86
CA LYS A 11 21.58 -18.35 -9.45
C LYS A 11 22.15 -17.90 -10.80
N GLY A 12 21.83 -16.69 -11.26
CA GLY A 12 22.27 -16.12 -12.52
C GLY A 12 21.47 -16.57 -13.75
N ASN A 13 20.37 -17.30 -13.57
CA ASN A 13 19.49 -17.71 -14.66
C ASN A 13 18.66 -16.52 -15.14
N SER A 14 18.47 -16.39 -16.45
CA SER A 14 17.58 -15.36 -16.98
C SER A 14 16.14 -15.66 -16.56
N ILE A 15 15.50 -14.66 -15.94
CA ILE A 15 14.07 -14.65 -15.67
C ILE A 15 13.43 -13.69 -16.68
N GLY A 16 12.32 -14.09 -17.29
CA GLY A 16 11.63 -13.25 -18.29
C GLY A 16 10.92 -12.09 -17.61
N GLY A 17 10.84 -10.93 -18.28
CA GLY A 17 10.08 -9.78 -17.79
C GLY A 17 10.87 -8.49 -17.77
N LEU A 18 10.37 -7.50 -17.04
CA LEU A 18 10.92 -6.16 -17.00
C LEU A 18 11.08 -5.67 -15.56
N LEU A 19 12.31 -5.31 -15.19
CA LEU A 19 12.60 -4.61 -13.94
C LEU A 19 12.67 -3.10 -14.18
N ILE A 20 11.95 -2.33 -13.37
CA ILE A 20 11.88 -0.87 -13.45
C ILE A 20 12.16 -0.27 -12.08
N HIS A 21 13.10 0.68 -12.04
CA HIS A 21 13.26 1.61 -10.92
C HIS A 21 12.75 3.00 -11.31
N ILE A 22 11.77 3.50 -10.55
CA ILE A 22 11.16 4.82 -10.68
C ILE A 22 11.54 5.65 -9.45
N GLY A 23 12.15 6.82 -9.68
CA GLY A 23 12.44 7.79 -8.64
C GLY A 23 11.54 9.01 -8.78
N SER A 24 11.12 9.58 -7.65
CA SER A 24 10.31 10.79 -7.54
C SER A 24 11.03 11.83 -6.68
N GLY A 25 11.07 13.05 -7.19
CA GLY A 25 11.61 14.23 -6.52
C GLY A 25 11.05 15.49 -7.14
N THR A 26 11.11 16.60 -6.41
CA THR A 26 10.71 17.91 -6.92
C THR A 26 11.95 18.58 -7.51
N LYS A 27 11.81 19.14 -8.72
CA LYS A 27 12.91 19.80 -9.40
C LYS A 27 13.40 21.00 -8.57
N ASP A 28 14.72 21.06 -8.35
CA ASP A 28 15.43 22.15 -7.65
C ASP A 28 14.95 22.41 -6.19
N GLU A 29 14.16 21.49 -5.61
CA GLU A 29 13.65 21.63 -4.24
C GLU A 29 14.78 21.51 -3.22
N HIS A 30 14.80 22.45 -2.28
CA HIS A 30 15.72 22.43 -1.15
C HIS A 30 15.21 21.48 -0.07
N ILE A 31 16.11 20.76 0.60
CA ILE A 31 15.76 19.91 1.74
C ILE A 31 16.06 20.65 3.04
N ARG A 32 15.13 20.56 4.00
CA ARG A 32 15.36 21.02 5.37
C ARG A 32 16.34 20.09 6.07
N THR A 33 17.32 20.67 6.75
CA THR A 33 18.34 19.97 7.53
C THR A 33 18.07 20.19 9.01
N MET A 34 18.50 19.26 9.86
CA MET A 34 18.48 19.40 11.31
C MET A 34 19.88 19.17 11.86
N SER A 35 20.24 19.83 12.96
CA SER A 35 21.52 19.57 13.61
C SER A 35 21.50 18.21 14.30
N ASN A 36 22.52 17.39 14.06
CA ASN A 36 22.74 16.15 14.83
C ASN A 36 23.20 16.43 16.28
N ARG A 37 23.50 17.69 16.61
CA ARG A 37 23.91 18.15 17.94
C ARG A 37 23.24 19.50 18.22
N PRO A 38 21.91 19.53 18.43
CA PRO A 38 21.22 20.78 18.70
C PRO A 38 21.69 21.31 20.05
N VAL A 39 22.05 22.60 20.08
CA VAL A 39 22.50 23.29 21.31
C VAL A 39 21.34 23.98 22.02
N GLN A 40 20.26 24.25 21.29
CA GLN A 40 19.04 24.88 21.78
C GLN A 40 17.85 23.94 21.61
N GLN A 41 16.82 24.12 22.43
CA GLN A 41 15.60 23.32 22.39
C GLN A 41 14.85 23.49 21.06
N ASP A 42 14.90 24.69 20.48
CA ASP A 42 14.30 25.02 19.19
C ASP A 42 15.38 25.10 18.10
N ASP A 43 15.81 23.96 17.57
CA ASP A 43 16.61 23.91 16.34
C ASP A 43 15.69 23.92 15.12
N HIS A 44 15.52 25.10 14.51
CA HIS A 44 14.75 25.23 13.28
C HIS A 44 15.49 24.68 12.05
N GLY A 45 16.75 24.29 12.19
CA GLY A 45 17.54 23.72 11.12
C GLY A 45 17.86 24.70 9.99
N GLY A 46 18.56 24.21 8.96
CA GLY A 46 18.86 24.96 7.74
C GLY A 46 18.12 24.43 6.52
N THR A 47 18.39 25.00 5.35
CA THR A 47 18.01 24.40 4.06
C THR A 47 19.24 24.15 3.22
N GLN A 48 19.24 23.04 2.48
CA GLN A 48 20.31 22.66 1.58
C GLN A 48 19.76 22.56 0.15
N ALA A 49 20.34 23.32 -0.76
CA ALA A 49 20.05 23.22 -2.19
C ALA A 49 20.62 21.92 -2.76
N PRO A 50 19.98 21.31 -3.78
CA PRO A 50 20.56 20.20 -4.49
C PRO A 50 21.79 20.64 -5.29
N PRO A 51 22.76 19.74 -5.57
CA PRO A 51 23.87 20.03 -6.47
C PRO A 51 23.38 20.45 -7.86
N SER A 52 24.17 21.27 -8.57
CA SER A 52 23.80 21.81 -9.88
C SER A 52 23.50 20.70 -10.88
N GLY A 53 22.30 20.74 -11.48
CA GLY A 53 21.83 19.74 -12.44
C GLY A 53 21.22 18.48 -11.81
N TYR A 54 21.11 18.43 -10.48
CA TYR A 54 20.54 17.30 -9.74
C TYR A 54 19.33 17.74 -8.93
N SER A 55 18.51 16.77 -8.52
CA SER A 55 17.42 16.97 -7.57
C SER A 55 17.48 15.86 -6.54
N PHE A 56 17.00 16.12 -5.33
CA PHE A 56 16.99 15.10 -4.30
C PHE A 56 15.92 14.04 -4.59
N LEU A 57 16.32 12.78 -4.51
CA LEU A 57 15.41 11.65 -4.56
C LEU A 57 14.65 11.57 -3.23
N ARG A 58 13.31 11.63 -3.28
CA ARG A 58 12.46 11.61 -2.08
C ARG A 58 11.68 10.33 -1.92
N LYS A 59 11.22 9.77 -3.04
CA LYS A 59 10.44 8.53 -3.06
C LYS A 59 10.90 7.68 -4.22
N GLU A 60 10.77 6.38 -4.09
CA GLU A 60 11.20 5.44 -5.11
C GLU A 60 10.28 4.23 -5.15
N ALA A 61 10.21 3.58 -6.31
CA ALA A 61 9.47 2.35 -6.51
C ALA A 61 10.25 1.41 -7.41
N PHE A 62 10.20 0.13 -7.06
CA PHE A 62 10.78 -0.97 -7.79
C PHE A 62 9.65 -1.87 -8.26
N LEU A 63 9.64 -2.17 -9.56
CA LEU A 63 8.62 -2.98 -10.19
C LEU A 63 9.27 -4.14 -10.92
N TYR A 64 8.62 -5.29 -10.84
CA TYR A 64 8.88 -6.41 -11.72
C TYR A 64 7.59 -6.77 -12.45
N ILE A 65 7.63 -6.66 -13.79
CA ILE A 65 6.49 -6.87 -14.66
C ILE A 65 6.75 -8.11 -15.51
N VAL A 66 5.86 -9.10 -15.41
CA VAL A 66 5.91 -10.35 -16.18
C VAL A 66 4.52 -10.63 -16.74
N GLY A 67 4.35 -10.47 -18.06
CA GLY A 67 3.04 -10.57 -18.69
C GLY A 67 2.05 -9.56 -18.09
N HIS A 68 1.00 -10.05 -17.43
CA HIS A 68 0.01 -9.23 -16.73
C HIS A 68 0.25 -9.11 -15.21
N HIS A 69 1.29 -9.75 -14.68
CA HIS A 69 1.61 -9.69 -13.26
C HIS A 69 2.60 -8.57 -12.98
N VAL A 70 2.39 -7.90 -11.84
CA VAL A 70 3.30 -6.89 -11.32
C VAL A 70 3.58 -7.18 -9.85
N ILE A 71 4.85 -7.19 -9.48
CA ILE A 71 5.26 -7.08 -8.08
C ILE A 71 5.73 -5.65 -7.86
N PHE A 72 5.16 -5.01 -6.84
CA PHE A 72 5.40 -3.63 -6.49
C PHE A 72 6.09 -3.52 -5.13
N CYS A 73 7.18 -2.75 -5.08
CA CYS A 73 7.84 -2.35 -3.84
C CYS A 73 8.05 -0.84 -3.84
N GLY A 74 7.34 -0.12 -2.96
CA GLY A 74 7.44 1.32 -2.81
C GLY A 74 8.23 1.72 -1.56
N HIS A 75 8.98 2.83 -1.65
CA HIS A 75 9.69 3.47 -0.55
C HIS A 75 9.40 4.97 -0.51
N GLY A 76 9.37 5.55 0.69
CA GLY A 76 9.00 6.96 0.89
C GLY A 76 7.51 7.26 0.60
N PHE A 77 6.62 6.29 0.83
CA PHE A 77 5.17 6.41 0.57
C PHE A 77 4.81 6.67 -0.90
N LEU A 78 5.62 6.18 -1.85
CA LEU A 78 5.20 6.12 -3.25
C LEU A 78 4.21 4.97 -3.42
N SER A 79 2.96 5.26 -3.78
CA SER A 79 1.91 4.25 -3.92
C SER A 79 1.91 3.59 -5.30
N ALA A 80 1.40 2.36 -5.35
CA ALA A 80 1.19 1.61 -6.59
C ALA A 80 0.29 2.38 -7.58
N SER A 81 -0.79 3.01 -7.08
CA SER A 81 -1.71 3.82 -7.90
C SER A 81 -1.04 5.06 -8.51
N THR A 82 -0.13 5.72 -7.76
CA THR A 82 0.65 6.85 -8.27
C THR A 82 1.55 6.40 -9.41
N VAL A 83 2.19 5.24 -9.26
CA VAL A 83 3.05 4.68 -10.31
C VAL A 83 2.25 4.25 -11.53
N ALA A 84 1.11 3.57 -11.37
CA ALA A 84 0.22 3.22 -12.46
C ALA A 84 -0.20 4.45 -13.26
N SER A 85 -0.62 5.52 -12.56
CA SER A 85 -0.99 6.81 -13.17
C SER A 85 0.17 7.42 -13.95
N TYR A 86 1.38 7.41 -13.38
CA TYR A 86 2.59 7.90 -14.05
C TYR A 86 2.89 7.13 -15.34
N LEU A 87 2.81 5.80 -15.31
CA LEU A 87 3.06 4.97 -16.50
C LEU A 87 2.00 5.19 -17.58
N SER A 88 0.73 5.35 -17.21
CA SER A 88 -0.35 5.71 -18.14
C SER A 88 -0.13 7.10 -18.78
N LEU A 89 0.30 8.09 -17.99
CA LEU A 89 0.65 9.42 -18.51
C LEU A 89 1.85 9.38 -19.45
N LEU A 90 2.87 8.58 -19.10
CA LEU A 90 4.03 8.36 -19.96
C LEU A 90 3.62 7.73 -21.30
N SER A 91 2.73 6.72 -21.28
CA SER A 91 2.16 6.12 -22.48
C SER A 91 1.50 7.15 -23.40
N ASN A 92 0.66 8.01 -22.82
CA ASN A 92 -0.03 9.07 -23.56
C ASN A 92 0.95 10.05 -24.20
N LYS A 93 1.94 10.50 -23.45
CA LYS A 93 2.97 11.42 -23.96
C LYS A 93 3.84 10.79 -25.06
N LEU A 94 4.13 9.49 -24.97
CA LEU A 94 4.84 8.78 -26.02
C LEU A 94 4.00 8.69 -27.30
N ARG A 95 2.69 8.43 -27.18
CA ARG A 95 1.76 8.37 -28.31
C ARG A 95 1.59 9.72 -29.02
N GLU A 96 1.60 10.83 -28.27
CA GLU A 96 1.59 12.19 -28.86
C GLU A 96 2.77 12.40 -29.83
N ASN A 97 3.91 11.80 -29.55
CA ASN A 97 5.12 11.93 -30.37
C ASN A 97 5.24 10.81 -31.43
N ASN A 98 4.53 9.70 -31.25
CA ASN A 98 4.50 8.59 -32.20
C ASN A 98 3.15 7.84 -32.11
N PRO A 99 2.20 8.13 -33.03
CA PRO A 99 0.85 7.57 -33.00
C PRO A 99 0.78 6.04 -33.11
N ASP A 100 1.83 5.40 -33.63
CA ASP A 100 1.89 3.94 -33.83
C ASP A 100 2.19 3.18 -32.53
N ILE A 101 2.53 3.89 -31.44
CA ILE A 101 2.75 3.28 -30.12
C ILE A 101 1.39 2.89 -29.51
N VAL A 102 1.27 1.60 -29.16
CA VAL A 102 0.10 1.07 -28.44
C VAL A 102 -0.07 1.81 -27.11
N GLN A 103 -1.24 2.42 -26.93
CA GLN A 103 -1.63 3.02 -25.66
C GLN A 103 -1.90 1.92 -24.62
N PHE A 104 -1.31 2.09 -23.44
CA PHE A 104 -1.63 1.27 -22.28
C PHE A 104 -2.20 2.15 -21.17
N ASN A 105 -3.40 1.79 -20.70
CA ASN A 105 -3.97 2.34 -19.48
C ASN A 105 -3.72 1.32 -18.36
N ILE A 106 -2.79 1.65 -17.48
CA ILE A 106 -2.33 0.75 -16.42
C ILE A 106 -3.15 1.01 -15.17
N GLU A 107 -3.71 -0.07 -14.63
CA GLU A 107 -4.33 -0.14 -13.30
C GLU A 107 -3.71 -1.34 -12.59
N PHE A 108 -3.26 -1.14 -11.34
CA PHE A 108 -2.72 -2.21 -10.52
C PHE A 108 -3.79 -2.69 -9.55
N LYS A 109 -4.15 -3.98 -9.68
CA LYS A 109 -5.10 -4.64 -8.78
C LYS A 109 -4.32 -5.59 -7.88
N ALA A 110 -4.59 -5.51 -6.58
CA ALA A 110 -3.99 -6.44 -5.64
C ALA A 110 -4.57 -7.84 -5.84
N VAL A 111 -3.71 -8.85 -5.86
CA VAL A 111 -4.16 -10.24 -5.92
C VAL A 111 -4.48 -10.72 -4.51
N GLY A 112 -5.70 -11.23 -4.33
CA GLY A 112 -6.16 -11.76 -3.05
C GLY A 112 -5.37 -13.01 -2.62
N ASN A 113 -5.16 -13.17 -1.32
CA ASN A 113 -4.61 -14.37 -0.73
C ASN A 113 -5.75 -15.38 -0.48
N CYS A 114 -5.97 -16.29 -1.44
CA CYS A 114 -7.07 -17.25 -1.43
C CYS A 114 -7.10 -18.12 -0.15
N ASP A 115 -5.95 -18.41 0.45
CA ASP A 115 -5.89 -19.19 1.69
C ASP A 115 -6.54 -18.44 2.85
N LYS A 116 -6.28 -17.13 2.96
CA LYS A 116 -6.85 -16.28 4.01
C LYS A 116 -8.33 -15.99 3.78
N LEU A 117 -8.75 -15.83 2.52
CA LEU A 117 -10.17 -15.76 2.16
C LEU A 117 -10.90 -17.07 2.49
N SER A 118 -10.26 -18.22 2.26
CA SER A 118 -10.82 -19.53 2.59
C SER A 118 -11.03 -19.72 4.10
N LEU A 119 -10.17 -19.14 4.95
CA LEU A 119 -10.36 -19.18 6.40
C LEU A 119 -11.68 -18.51 6.83
N ILE A 120 -12.04 -17.38 6.20
CA ILE A 120 -13.29 -16.68 6.50
C ILE A 120 -14.49 -17.55 6.13
N GLN A 121 -14.43 -18.17 4.95
CA GLN A 121 -15.50 -19.04 4.45
C GLN A 121 -15.64 -20.32 5.28
N GLN A 122 -14.54 -20.90 5.75
CA GLN A 122 -14.54 -22.17 6.50
C GLN A 122 -14.83 -21.99 7.99
N HIS A 123 -14.23 -20.98 8.61
CA HIS A 123 -14.28 -20.81 10.06
C HIS A 123 -15.35 -19.81 10.50
N GLY A 124 -15.91 -19.05 9.56
CA GLY A 124 -16.85 -17.97 9.86
C GLY A 124 -16.21 -16.84 10.65
N VAL A 125 -16.96 -15.75 10.82
CA VAL A 125 -16.47 -14.52 11.45
C VAL A 125 -17.01 -14.40 12.87
N LYS A 126 -16.12 -14.09 13.82
CA LYS A 126 -16.46 -13.79 15.21
C LYS A 126 -16.54 -12.30 15.46
N SER A 127 -15.57 -11.54 14.95
CA SER A 127 -15.55 -10.09 15.09
C SER A 127 -14.86 -9.41 13.93
N ILE A 128 -15.27 -8.17 13.69
CA ILE A 128 -14.67 -7.25 12.74
C ILE A 128 -14.34 -5.98 13.52
N LEU A 129 -13.05 -5.64 13.57
CA LEU A 129 -12.56 -4.40 14.14
C LEU A 129 -12.10 -3.51 13.00
N LEU A 130 -12.51 -2.24 13.01
CA LEU A 130 -11.93 -1.19 12.20
C LEU A 130 -11.27 -0.17 13.13
N ASP A 131 -10.01 0.18 12.85
CA ASP A 131 -9.14 1.08 13.62
C ASP A 131 -8.57 2.14 12.68
N VAL A 132 -8.83 3.41 12.96
CA VAL A 132 -8.42 4.53 12.11
C VAL A 132 -8.18 5.78 12.95
N SER A 133 -7.26 6.65 12.54
CA SER A 133 -7.10 7.94 13.21
C SER A 133 -8.18 8.95 12.81
N ALA A 134 -8.53 9.87 13.71
CA ALA A 134 -9.48 10.94 13.41
C ALA A 134 -9.01 11.81 12.24
N TYR A 135 -7.69 12.04 12.14
CA TYR A 135 -7.08 12.76 11.02
C TYR A 135 -7.35 12.08 9.66
N GLN A 136 -7.24 10.75 9.60
CA GLN A 136 -7.52 10.00 8.37
C GLN A 136 -9.01 10.07 8.01
N LEU A 137 -9.90 10.06 8.99
CA LEU A 137 -11.34 10.20 8.75
C LEU A 137 -11.75 11.61 8.33
N SER A 138 -11.08 12.66 8.84
CA SER A 138 -11.45 14.06 8.56
C SER A 138 -10.98 14.52 7.17
N ARG A 139 -9.76 14.13 6.77
CA ARG A 139 -9.16 14.47 5.48
C ARG A 139 -9.75 13.70 4.31
N ASN A 140 -10.24 12.51 4.60
CA ASN A 140 -10.27 11.44 3.64
C ASN A 140 -11.61 10.73 3.85
N ARG A 141 -12.53 10.89 2.89
CA ARG A 141 -13.85 10.23 2.90
C ARG A 141 -13.73 8.71 2.63
N LEU A 142 -12.67 8.09 3.14
CA LEU A 142 -12.19 6.74 2.83
C LEU A 142 -13.31 5.71 2.91
N TYR A 143 -14.27 5.90 3.80
CA TYR A 143 -15.32 4.93 4.04
C TYR A 143 -16.73 5.38 3.62
N GLN A 144 -16.89 6.57 3.03
CA GLN A 144 -18.23 7.04 2.61
C GLN A 144 -18.75 6.29 1.39
N ASP A 145 -17.85 5.97 0.46
CA ASP A 145 -18.16 5.26 -0.79
C ASP A 145 -17.93 3.73 -0.68
N SER A 146 -17.56 3.25 0.51
CA SER A 146 -17.35 1.83 0.78
C SER A 146 -18.60 1.01 0.42
N ARG A 147 -18.45 -0.28 0.09
CA ARG A 147 -19.60 -1.19 -0.06
C ARG A 147 -20.08 -1.70 1.29
N SER A 148 -19.13 -2.02 2.18
CA SER A 148 -19.38 -2.52 3.54
C SER A 148 -20.19 -1.54 4.37
N THR A 149 -21.25 -2.06 5.00
CA THR A 149 -22.11 -1.31 5.92
C THR A 149 -21.37 -0.94 7.20
N ILE A 150 -20.48 -1.82 7.68
CA ILE A 150 -19.65 -1.57 8.87
C ILE A 150 -18.67 -0.43 8.60
N ALA A 151 -17.98 -0.46 7.45
CA ALA A 151 -17.09 0.64 7.07
C ALA A 151 -17.86 1.96 6.87
N LYS A 152 -19.03 1.95 6.22
CA LYS A 152 -19.90 3.14 6.12
C LYS A 152 -20.27 3.70 7.50
N ALA A 153 -20.52 2.84 8.49
CA ALA A 153 -20.82 3.28 9.84
C ALA A 153 -19.64 4.02 10.48
N LEU A 154 -18.41 3.54 10.27
CA LEU A 154 -17.20 4.25 10.69
C LEU A 154 -17.05 5.60 9.96
N GLY A 155 -17.33 5.65 8.66
CA GLY A 155 -17.34 6.90 7.89
C GLY A 155 -18.33 7.95 8.44
N LYS A 156 -19.48 7.50 8.97
CA LYS A 156 -20.44 8.38 9.67
C LYS A 156 -19.88 8.91 10.99
N VAL A 157 -19.20 8.08 11.79
CA VAL A 157 -18.51 8.53 13.01
C VAL A 157 -17.44 9.57 12.66
N GLY A 158 -16.70 9.35 11.58
CA GLY A 158 -15.68 10.27 11.07
C GLY A 158 -16.21 11.67 10.72
N SER A 159 -17.47 11.78 10.29
CA SER A 159 -18.07 13.08 9.95
C SER A 159 -18.21 14.05 11.14
N VAL A 160 -18.07 13.55 12.38
CA VAL A 160 -18.00 14.40 13.58
C VAL A 160 -16.68 15.20 13.62
N PHE A 161 -15.65 14.71 12.95
CA PHE A 161 -14.29 15.28 12.95
C PHE A 161 -13.96 16.09 11.69
N THR A 162 -14.92 16.24 10.77
CA THR A 162 -14.78 17.01 9.52
C THR A 162 -15.24 18.46 9.72
N SER A 163 -14.38 19.32 10.26
CA SER A 163 -14.59 20.78 10.32
C SER A 163 -13.38 21.53 9.76
N GLU A 164 -13.51 22.83 9.48
CA GLU A 164 -12.34 23.69 9.20
C GLU A 164 -11.53 23.80 10.49
N LEU A 165 -10.40 23.11 10.52
CA LEU A 165 -9.53 22.99 11.70
C LEU A 165 -8.24 23.77 11.46
N SER A 166 -7.72 24.37 12.53
CA SER A 166 -6.37 24.93 12.57
C SER A 166 -5.30 23.84 12.42
N ASP A 167 -4.05 24.25 12.13
CA ASP A 167 -2.92 23.31 12.01
C ASP A 167 -2.66 22.57 13.33
N GLU A 168 -2.85 23.22 14.47
CA GLU A 168 -2.75 22.61 15.80
C GLU A 168 -3.83 21.55 16.06
N GLU A 169 -5.06 21.80 15.60
CA GLU A 169 -6.16 20.83 15.71
C GLU A 169 -5.99 19.64 14.77
N LEU A 170 -5.36 19.84 13.60
CA LEU A 170 -4.99 18.76 12.70
C LEU A 170 -3.92 17.84 13.32
N GLU A 171 -2.94 18.42 14.03
CA GLU A 171 -1.94 17.65 14.76
C GLU A 171 -2.59 16.86 15.90
N ALA A 172 -3.48 17.47 16.68
CA ALA A 172 -4.23 16.79 17.73
C ALA A 172 -5.08 15.61 17.19
N GLN A 173 -5.67 15.76 16.00
CA GLN A 173 -6.43 14.66 15.37
C GLN A 173 -5.57 13.47 14.97
N SER A 174 -4.26 13.66 14.77
CA SER A 174 -3.35 12.55 14.47
C SER A 174 -3.13 11.63 15.69
N GLU A 175 -3.37 12.13 16.90
CA GLU A 175 -3.25 11.40 18.16
C GLU A 175 -4.54 10.67 18.57
N ILE A 176 -5.67 10.99 17.94
CA ILE A 176 -6.98 10.41 18.27
C ILE A 176 -7.21 9.15 17.42
N HIS A 177 -7.34 8.00 18.08
CA HIS A 177 -7.71 6.73 17.45
C HIS A 177 -9.18 6.39 17.66
N ILE A 178 -9.85 5.94 16.61
CA ILE A 178 -11.27 5.58 16.60
C ILE A 178 -11.40 4.12 16.21
N ASN A 179 -12.00 3.35 17.11
CA ASN A 179 -12.18 1.92 16.96
C ASN A 179 -13.66 1.59 16.89
N LEU A 180 -14.07 0.93 15.81
CA LEU A 180 -15.41 0.37 15.65
C LEU A 180 -15.30 -1.16 15.64
N GLU A 181 -15.88 -1.80 16.65
CA GLU A 181 -15.90 -3.25 16.76
C GLU A 181 -17.33 -3.79 16.61
N VAL A 182 -17.50 -4.77 15.72
CA VAL A 182 -18.73 -5.54 15.58
C VAL A 182 -18.45 -6.97 16.02
N LEU A 183 -19.24 -7.45 16.98
CA LEU A 183 -19.06 -8.73 17.65
C LEU A 183 -20.27 -9.64 17.43
N LEU A 184 -20.01 -10.86 16.96
CA LEU A 184 -21.01 -11.91 16.90
C LEU A 184 -21.14 -12.59 18.28
N ASN A 185 -22.06 -12.09 19.10
CA ASN A 185 -22.34 -12.68 20.40
C ASN A 185 -23.07 -14.03 20.26
N GLY A 186 -22.51 -15.06 20.88
CA GLY A 186 -23.04 -16.44 20.85
C GLY A 186 -22.20 -17.42 20.03
N ASN A 187 -21.22 -16.94 19.25
CA ASN A 187 -20.37 -17.76 18.39
C ASN A 187 -21.20 -18.75 17.54
N SER A 188 -20.96 -20.06 17.64
CA SER A 188 -21.74 -21.11 16.96
C SER A 188 -23.22 -21.21 17.37
N ARG A 189 -23.65 -20.48 18.40
CA ARG A 189 -25.06 -20.39 18.84
C ARG A 189 -25.77 -19.15 18.29
N ALA A 190 -25.06 -18.26 17.60
CA ALA A 190 -25.69 -17.15 16.89
C ALA A 190 -26.54 -17.68 15.73
N SER A 191 -27.57 -16.93 15.33
CA SER A 191 -28.42 -17.36 14.21
C SER A 191 -27.62 -17.46 12.91
N ILE A 192 -28.08 -18.31 11.99
CA ILE A 192 -27.43 -18.51 10.69
C ILE A 192 -27.40 -17.19 9.91
N GLU A 193 -28.45 -16.38 10.02
CA GLU A 193 -28.56 -15.08 9.37
C GLU A 193 -27.51 -14.10 9.92
N ALA A 194 -27.27 -14.09 11.23
CA ALA A 194 -26.26 -13.23 11.85
C ALA A 194 -24.84 -13.66 11.46
N GLN A 195 -24.59 -14.98 11.38
CA GLN A 195 -23.32 -15.53 10.89
C GLN A 195 -23.07 -15.16 9.42
N SER A 196 -24.08 -15.35 8.58
CA SER A 196 -24.03 -15.02 7.15
C SER A 196 -23.80 -13.52 6.94
N LEU A 197 -24.47 -12.66 7.70
CA LEU A 197 -24.29 -11.21 7.62
C LEU A 197 -22.86 -10.81 8.02
N MET A 198 -22.33 -11.37 9.10
CA MET A 198 -20.95 -11.09 9.53
C MET A 198 -19.93 -11.55 8.49
N GLN A 199 -20.17 -12.69 7.85
CA GLN A 199 -19.31 -13.19 6.78
C GLN A 199 -19.36 -12.27 5.55
N GLU A 200 -20.55 -11.90 5.07
CA GLU A 200 -20.74 -11.00 3.94
C GLU A 200 -20.04 -9.65 4.20
N GLN A 201 -20.20 -9.07 5.39
CA GLN A 201 -19.55 -7.81 5.74
C GLN A 201 -18.01 -7.91 5.79
N ALA A 202 -17.47 -9.06 6.19
CA ALA A 202 -16.03 -9.31 6.17
C ALA A 202 -15.49 -9.43 4.74
N GLU A 203 -16.18 -10.18 3.88
CA GLU A 203 -15.82 -10.32 2.46
C GLU A 203 -15.89 -8.96 1.75
N GLU A 204 -16.93 -8.16 1.99
CA GLU A 204 -17.05 -6.80 1.46
C GLU A 204 -15.90 -5.89 1.90
N ILE A 205 -15.47 -5.95 3.17
CA ILE A 205 -14.33 -5.15 3.66
C ILE A 205 -13.03 -5.53 2.95
N ILE A 206 -12.83 -6.81 2.67
CA ILE A 206 -11.60 -7.30 2.04
C ILE A 206 -11.53 -6.90 0.56
N ASP A 207 -12.67 -6.98 -0.13
CA ASP A 207 -12.77 -6.63 -1.55
C ASP A 207 -12.82 -5.11 -1.79
N ASP A 208 -13.02 -4.32 -0.73
CA ASP A 208 -13.10 -2.87 -0.83
C ASP A 208 -11.72 -2.20 -0.85
N GLU A 209 -11.33 -1.72 -2.03
CA GLU A 209 -10.05 -1.01 -2.20
C GLU A 209 -9.95 0.31 -1.40
N THR A 210 -11.09 0.87 -0.99
CA THR A 210 -11.13 2.05 -0.11
C THR A 210 -10.76 1.70 1.33
N VAL A 211 -10.95 0.43 1.72
CA VAL A 211 -10.64 -0.14 3.03
C VAL A 211 -9.33 -0.91 2.96
N ASN A 212 -8.23 -0.19 2.72
CA ASN A 212 -6.93 -0.81 2.48
C ASN A 212 -6.02 -0.90 3.72
N GLN A 213 -6.41 -0.27 4.83
CA GLN A 213 -5.71 -0.26 6.11
C GLN A 213 -6.72 -0.17 7.25
N GLY A 214 -6.30 -0.53 8.47
CA GLY A 214 -7.09 -0.23 9.66
C GLY A 214 -8.29 -1.16 9.87
N PHE A 215 -8.16 -2.45 9.55
CA PHE A 215 -9.15 -3.44 9.96
C PHE A 215 -8.51 -4.74 10.45
N SER A 216 -9.25 -5.51 11.25
CA SER A 216 -8.87 -6.83 11.72
C SER A 216 -10.11 -7.70 11.80
N ILE A 217 -10.09 -8.85 11.14
CA ILE A 217 -11.18 -9.83 11.17
C ILE A 217 -10.70 -11.00 12.04
N THR A 218 -11.45 -11.32 13.09
CA THR A 218 -11.21 -12.50 13.91
C THR A 218 -12.23 -13.58 13.55
N THR A 219 -11.75 -14.76 13.18
CA THR A 219 -12.62 -15.92 12.88
C THR A 219 -13.21 -16.53 14.16
N GLN A 220 -14.18 -17.45 14.03
CA GLN A 220 -14.71 -18.18 15.19
C GLN A 220 -13.70 -19.11 15.86
N GLN A 221 -12.66 -19.53 15.14
CA GLN A 221 -11.57 -20.37 15.66
C GLN A 221 -10.41 -19.53 16.23
N GLY A 222 -10.46 -18.20 16.11
CA GLY A 222 -9.51 -17.28 16.72
C GLY A 222 -8.34 -16.88 15.83
N GLU A 223 -8.34 -17.24 14.55
CA GLU A 223 -7.40 -16.66 13.60
C GLU A 223 -7.72 -15.18 13.39
N VAL A 224 -6.66 -14.37 13.31
CA VAL A 224 -6.75 -12.95 13.02
C VAL A 224 -6.27 -12.72 11.59
N ILE A 225 -7.08 -11.99 10.83
CA ILE A 225 -6.84 -11.62 9.44
C ILE A 225 -6.73 -10.10 9.36
N GLN A 226 -5.54 -9.63 9.01
CA GLN A 226 -5.22 -8.22 8.83
C GLN A 226 -5.30 -7.82 7.34
N PRO A 227 -5.32 -6.53 7.00
CA PRO A 227 -5.42 -6.06 5.61
C PRO A 227 -4.21 -6.51 4.77
N SER A 228 -3.06 -6.67 5.41
CA SER A 228 -1.85 -7.22 4.80
C SER A 228 -1.93 -8.72 4.51
N ASP A 229 -2.79 -9.47 5.21
CA ASP A 229 -2.89 -10.92 5.07
C ASP A 229 -3.73 -11.32 3.86
N VAL A 230 -4.73 -10.50 3.52
CA VAL A 230 -5.68 -10.76 2.43
C VAL A 230 -5.16 -10.42 1.04
N LYS A 231 -4.03 -9.71 0.94
CA LYS A 231 -3.34 -9.44 -0.33
C LYS A 231 -2.04 -10.23 -0.35
N LEU A 232 -1.70 -10.81 -1.50
CA LEU A 232 -0.39 -11.45 -1.67
C LEU A 232 0.70 -10.39 -1.45
N SER A 233 1.40 -10.53 -0.32
CA SER A 233 2.47 -9.64 0.07
C SER A 233 3.55 -10.41 0.83
N LYS A 234 4.76 -9.85 0.88
CA LYS A 234 5.89 -10.40 1.63
C LYS A 234 6.72 -9.27 2.22
N SER A 235 6.99 -9.35 3.51
CA SER A 235 7.93 -8.46 4.18
C SER A 235 9.37 -8.88 3.85
N VAL A 236 10.16 -7.96 3.31
CA VAL A 236 11.57 -8.18 2.95
C VAL A 236 12.44 -7.07 3.51
N ARG A 237 13.70 -7.38 3.81
CA ARG A 237 14.71 -6.38 4.20
C ARG A 237 15.54 -6.02 2.98
N ILE A 238 15.46 -4.76 2.55
CA ILE A 238 16.19 -4.25 1.40
C ILE A 238 17.41 -3.47 1.89
N GLY A 239 18.55 -3.69 1.23
CA GLY A 239 19.78 -2.93 1.49
C GLY A 239 19.61 -1.45 1.11
N ARG A 240 20.34 -0.58 1.81
CA ARG A 240 20.31 0.87 1.62
C ARG A 240 21.72 1.34 1.27
N TYR A 241 21.84 2.44 0.51
CA TYR A 241 23.13 3.10 0.31
C TYR A 241 23.66 3.64 1.65
N ASP A 242 24.98 3.50 1.87
CA ASP A 242 25.64 4.08 3.04
C ASP A 242 25.41 5.59 3.07
N GLU A 243 25.06 6.12 4.25
CA GLU A 243 24.79 7.55 4.49
C GLU A 243 23.67 8.20 3.65
N ALA A 244 22.91 7.44 2.87
CA ALA A 244 21.81 7.95 2.05
C ALA A 244 20.45 7.34 2.43
N ASN A 245 19.37 7.99 1.99
CA ASN A 245 17.98 7.62 2.27
C ASN A 245 17.36 6.69 1.21
N SER A 246 18.16 6.24 0.23
CA SER A 246 17.71 5.46 -0.92
C SER A 246 18.07 3.98 -0.80
N LEU A 247 17.27 3.13 -1.44
CA LEU A 247 17.46 1.68 -1.44
C LEU A 247 18.43 1.26 -2.54
N LEU A 248 19.14 0.15 -2.32
CA LEU A 248 20.01 -0.45 -3.31
C LEU A 248 19.16 -1.15 -4.38
N PRO A 249 19.20 -0.73 -5.66
CA PRO A 249 18.35 -1.31 -6.69
C PRO A 249 18.53 -2.81 -6.87
N ASP A 250 19.76 -3.31 -6.84
CA ASP A 250 20.04 -4.75 -7.00
C ASP A 250 19.45 -5.57 -5.85
N SER A 251 19.48 -5.04 -4.62
CA SER A 251 18.88 -5.69 -3.45
C SER A 251 17.36 -5.75 -3.59
N ALA A 252 16.72 -4.65 -4.02
CA ALA A 252 15.29 -4.59 -4.23
C ALA A 252 14.84 -5.53 -5.36
N PHE A 253 15.54 -5.50 -6.50
CA PHE A 253 15.25 -6.34 -7.65
C PHE A 253 15.44 -7.82 -7.37
N THR A 254 16.47 -8.18 -6.59
CA THR A 254 16.66 -9.56 -6.13
C THR A 254 15.46 -10.02 -5.31
N ALA A 255 15.09 -9.26 -4.26
CA ALA A 255 14.00 -9.62 -3.37
C ALA A 255 12.65 -9.76 -4.10
N ILE A 256 12.37 -8.85 -5.04
CA ILE A 256 11.15 -8.89 -5.85
C ILE A 256 11.14 -10.11 -6.78
N SER A 257 12.27 -10.41 -7.42
CA SER A 257 12.40 -11.55 -8.33
C SER A 257 12.25 -12.88 -7.59
N GLU A 258 12.86 -13.00 -6.42
CA GLU A 258 12.71 -14.17 -5.55
C GLU A 258 11.25 -14.38 -5.13
N TYR A 259 10.57 -13.30 -4.75
CA TYR A 259 9.16 -13.40 -4.39
C TYR A 259 8.28 -13.87 -5.56
N PHE A 260 8.56 -13.41 -6.78
CA PHE A 260 7.86 -13.93 -7.96
C PHE A 260 8.08 -15.44 -8.15
N LEU A 261 9.31 -15.91 -8.04
CA LEU A 261 9.64 -17.34 -8.16
C LEU A 261 8.95 -18.16 -7.07
N GLU A 262 8.84 -17.63 -5.84
CA GLU A 262 8.07 -18.26 -4.77
C GLU A 262 6.58 -18.36 -5.12
N LEU A 263 5.98 -17.29 -5.66
CA LEU A 263 4.58 -17.31 -6.10
C LEU A 263 4.36 -18.34 -7.23
N GLN A 264 5.28 -18.41 -8.19
CA GLN A 264 5.24 -19.43 -9.25
C GLN A 264 5.33 -20.84 -8.69
N SER A 265 6.25 -21.08 -7.75
CA SER A 265 6.40 -22.41 -7.12
C SER A 265 5.16 -22.88 -6.35
N ARG A 266 4.30 -21.94 -5.96
CA ARG A 266 3.03 -22.17 -5.27
C ARG A 266 1.82 -22.16 -6.21
N ASN A 267 2.04 -22.04 -7.52
CA ASN A 267 1.00 -21.88 -8.55
C ASN A 267 0.07 -20.67 -8.29
N LEU A 268 0.58 -19.62 -7.65
CA LEU A 268 -0.18 -18.38 -7.35
C LEU A 268 -0.06 -17.34 -8.47
N THR A 269 0.61 -17.67 -9.57
CA THR A 269 0.75 -16.83 -10.77
C THR A 269 -0.05 -17.36 -11.96
N GLU A 270 -0.78 -18.47 -11.80
CA GLU A 270 -1.69 -19.00 -12.82
C GLU A 270 -3.08 -18.40 -12.56
N GLN A 271 -3.49 -17.42 -13.37
CA GLN A 271 -4.85 -16.88 -13.40
C GLN A 271 -5.36 -16.83 -14.83
#